data_AF-A0AB73ADM8-F1
#
_entry.id   AF-A0AB73ADM8-F1
#
_cell.length_a   1.000
_cell.length_b   1.000
_cell.length_c   1.000
_cell.angle_alpha   90.00
_cell.angle_beta   90.00
_cell.angle_gamma   90.00
#
_symmetry.space_group_name_H-M   'P 1'
#
loop_
_entity.id
_entity.type
_entity.pdbx_description
1 polymer ?
#
loop_
_entity_poly.entity_id
_entity_poly.type
_entity_poly.pdbx_seq_one_letter_code
_entity_poly.pdbx_strand_id
1 'polypeptide(L)'
;MDKVNEFEHGSDIHYSNDVNTNYVKFSVESNLHYRFSSAEDLLNDSDTLAAMIKHHHEYQVKRLSVLDDYYKARNTNIMDNRRRREKEKADHRSAHNFGKVLCTFDVGYNTGNPIKVQIEDTNQQKEIEEFNTNNDIDGLNAELWLDMDKYGRAYEIIYRDSDDTDYVDLANVFETFVVYDTTVKREPILAVRYPKTRFNKDADKQYIQPIVYTKEKSITYDETTLTAIELKNPQDEPHE
;
A
#
# COMPACT_ATOMS: atom_id res chain seq x y z
N MET A 1 -20.43 -39.09 47.63
CA MET A 1 -19.86 -37.79 48.07
C MET A 1 -20.11 -36.84 46.92
N ASP A 2 -21.27 -36.19 46.94
CA ASP A 2 -21.68 -35.29 45.87
C ASP A 2 -20.91 -33.99 46.00
N LYS A 3 -20.26 -33.56 44.91
CA LYS A 3 -19.50 -32.31 44.88
C LYS A 3 -20.47 -31.14 44.93
N VAL A 4 -20.47 -30.41 46.04
CA VAL A 4 -21.43 -29.34 46.37
C VAL A 4 -21.18 -28.03 45.58
N ASN A 5 -20.21 -28.00 44.65
CA ASN A 5 -19.72 -26.75 44.01
C ASN A 5 -19.85 -26.71 42.48
N GLU A 6 -20.84 -27.38 41.88
CA GLU A 6 -21.09 -27.29 40.42
C GLU A 6 -22.34 -26.49 40.03
N PHE A 7 -22.98 -25.77 40.97
CA PHE A 7 -24.17 -24.98 40.67
C PHE A 7 -23.87 -23.62 39.98
N GLU A 8 -22.66 -23.09 40.15
CA GLU A 8 -22.27 -21.74 39.66
C GLU A 8 -21.67 -21.74 38.25
N HIS A 9 -21.38 -22.91 37.68
CA HIS A 9 -20.94 -23.04 36.30
C HIS A 9 -22.04 -23.75 35.51
N GLY A 10 -22.90 -22.95 34.85
CA GLY A 10 -23.82 -23.47 33.84
C GLY A 10 -23.07 -24.44 32.94
N SER A 11 -23.54 -25.68 32.93
CA SER A 11 -22.78 -26.90 32.67
C SER A 11 -22.34 -27.13 31.22
N ASP A 12 -22.07 -26.08 30.43
CA ASP A 12 -21.57 -26.19 29.04
C ASP A 12 -20.91 -24.89 28.51
N ILE A 13 -20.31 -24.05 29.36
CA ILE A 13 -19.59 -22.85 28.89
C ILE A 13 -18.09 -23.00 29.11
N HIS A 14 -17.44 -23.76 28.22
CA HIS A 14 -16.03 -23.51 27.96
C HIS A 14 -15.92 -22.13 27.29
N TYR A 15 -15.45 -21.13 28.02
CA TYR A 15 -15.03 -19.86 27.41
C TYR A 15 -13.99 -20.20 26.34
N SER A 16 -14.29 -19.96 25.06
CA SER A 16 -13.25 -20.05 24.04
C SER A 16 -12.18 -19.02 24.39
N ASN A 17 -10.91 -19.46 24.45
CA ASN A 17 -9.79 -18.58 24.83
C ASN A 17 -9.58 -17.39 23.87
N ASP A 18 -10.30 -17.35 22.74
CA ASP A 18 -10.10 -16.40 21.64
C ASP A 18 -11.03 -15.17 21.65
N VAL A 19 -11.93 -15.01 22.65
CA VAL A 19 -12.97 -13.94 22.63
C VAL A 19 -12.37 -12.52 22.69
N ASN A 20 -11.08 -12.39 23.02
CA ASN A 20 -10.33 -11.12 23.10
C ASN A 20 -9.02 -11.12 22.29
N THR A 21 -8.89 -11.95 21.26
CA THR A 21 -7.70 -11.90 20.40
C THR A 21 -7.67 -10.58 19.61
N ASN A 22 -6.58 -9.83 19.76
CA ASN A 22 -6.33 -8.66 18.92
C ASN A 22 -5.68 -9.14 17.61
N TYR A 23 -6.45 -9.09 16.53
CA TYR A 23 -6.02 -9.44 15.17
C TYR A 23 -5.26 -8.28 14.51
N VAL A 24 -5.34 -7.08 15.08
CA VAL A 24 -4.58 -5.90 14.62
C VAL A 24 -3.29 -5.79 15.42
N LYS A 25 -2.35 -6.69 15.10
CA LYS A 25 -0.97 -6.61 15.59
C LYS A 25 -0.05 -6.79 14.39
N PHE A 26 0.69 -5.73 14.05
CA PHE A 26 1.69 -5.80 13.00
C PHE A 26 3.07 -5.92 13.61
N SER A 27 3.93 -6.65 12.92
CA SER A 27 5.34 -6.76 13.25
C SER A 27 6.09 -5.51 12.75
N VAL A 28 7.33 -5.29 13.21
CA VAL A 28 8.11 -4.09 12.83
C VAL A 28 8.38 -4.06 11.32
N GLU A 29 8.49 -5.23 10.72
CA GLU A 29 8.66 -5.50 9.29
C GLU A 29 7.58 -4.81 8.43
N SER A 30 6.36 -4.65 8.97
CA SER A 30 5.23 -4.05 8.24
C SER A 30 5.40 -2.56 7.90
N ASN A 31 6.35 -1.87 8.55
CA ASN A 31 6.65 -0.44 8.35
C ASN A 31 8.13 -0.20 8.01
N LEU A 32 8.85 -1.23 7.56
CA LEU A 32 10.27 -1.10 7.24
C LEU A 32 10.47 -0.15 6.04
N HIS A 33 11.41 0.79 6.16
CA HIS A 33 11.89 1.57 5.02
C HIS A 33 13.05 0.81 4.37
N TYR A 34 12.92 0.43 3.11
CA TYR A 34 14.00 -0.25 2.40
C TYR A 34 15.16 0.68 2.14
N ARG A 35 16.37 0.17 2.38
CA ARG A 35 17.62 0.92 2.27
C ARG A 35 18.70 0.10 1.60
N PHE A 36 19.48 0.73 0.73
CA PHE A 36 20.61 0.10 0.06
C PHE A 36 21.74 1.11 -0.24
N SER A 37 22.94 0.63 -0.55
CA SER A 37 24.12 1.49 -0.77
C SER A 37 23.95 2.41 -1.98
N SER A 38 23.48 1.86 -3.10
CA SER A 38 23.21 2.61 -4.33
C SER A 38 22.21 1.86 -5.21
N ALA A 39 21.65 2.55 -6.21
CA ALA A 39 20.77 1.91 -7.20
C ALA A 39 21.52 0.85 -8.02
N GLU A 40 22.75 1.15 -8.44
CA GLU A 40 23.59 0.23 -9.23
C GLU A 40 23.91 -1.04 -8.45
N ASP A 41 24.31 -0.92 -7.18
CA ASP A 41 24.60 -2.09 -6.36
C ASP A 41 23.34 -2.96 -6.18
N LEU A 42 22.17 -2.34 -5.98
CA LEU A 42 20.92 -3.09 -5.79
C LEU A 42 20.46 -3.79 -7.07
N LEU A 43 20.69 -3.17 -8.23
CA LEU A 43 20.39 -3.79 -9.53
C LEU A 43 21.31 -4.99 -9.82
N ASN A 44 22.56 -4.94 -9.33
CA ASN A 44 23.48 -6.08 -9.40
C ASN A 44 23.16 -7.19 -8.39
N ASP A 45 22.34 -6.91 -7.37
CA ASP A 45 21.86 -7.87 -6.36
C ASP A 45 20.36 -8.15 -6.53
N SER A 46 20.04 -8.89 -7.60
CA SER A 46 18.66 -9.26 -7.95
C SER A 46 17.98 -10.12 -6.87
N ASP A 47 18.74 -10.91 -6.12
CA ASP A 47 18.23 -11.73 -5.02
C ASP A 47 17.68 -10.85 -3.89
N THR A 48 18.44 -9.81 -3.49
CA THR A 48 17.97 -8.85 -2.49
C THR A 48 16.77 -8.06 -2.99
N LEU A 49 16.78 -7.60 -4.24
CA LEU A 49 15.65 -6.88 -4.84
C LEU A 49 14.38 -7.74 -4.86
N ALA A 50 14.49 -9.01 -5.28
CA ALA A 50 13.38 -9.97 -5.23
C ALA A 50 12.88 -10.21 -3.80
N ALA A 51 13.79 -10.30 -2.83
CA ALA A 51 13.46 -10.42 -1.42
C ALA A 51 12.70 -9.18 -0.88
N MET A 52 13.05 -7.96 -1.32
CA MET A 52 12.32 -6.74 -0.97
C MET A 52 10.88 -6.76 -1.50
N ILE A 53 10.67 -7.20 -2.75
CA ILE A 53 9.31 -7.33 -3.33
C ILE A 53 8.49 -8.34 -2.53
N LYS A 54 9.05 -9.52 -2.27
CA LYS A 54 8.40 -10.57 -1.48
C LYS A 54 8.04 -10.07 -0.08
N HIS A 55 9.00 -9.43 0.60
CA HIS A 55 8.79 -8.87 1.94
C HIS A 55 7.70 -7.79 1.93
N HIS A 56 7.69 -6.91 0.92
CA HIS A 56 6.68 -5.85 0.80
C HIS A 56 5.27 -6.47 0.75
N HIS A 57 5.08 -7.49 -0.09
CA HIS A 57 3.82 -8.20 -0.20
C HIS A 57 3.45 -8.98 1.08
N GLU A 58 4.40 -9.70 1.68
CA GLU A 58 4.11 -10.58 2.81
C GLU A 58 3.86 -9.84 4.13
N TYR A 59 4.46 -8.67 4.33
CA TYR A 59 4.44 -7.95 5.60
C TYR A 59 3.77 -6.57 5.50
N GLN A 60 4.16 -5.74 4.52
CA GLN A 60 3.67 -4.37 4.45
C GLN A 60 2.26 -4.29 3.86
N VAL A 61 2.00 -5.00 2.75
CA VAL A 61 0.68 -5.06 2.09
C VAL A 61 -0.41 -5.58 3.03
N LYS A 62 -0.10 -6.56 3.90
CA LYS A 62 -1.06 -7.03 4.92
C LYS A 62 -1.49 -5.92 5.87
N ARG A 63 -0.53 -5.12 6.34
CA ARG A 63 -0.84 -3.94 7.17
C ARG A 63 -1.68 -2.93 6.39
N LEU A 64 -1.27 -2.59 5.17
CA LEU A 64 -2.01 -1.65 4.31
C LEU A 64 -3.46 -2.09 4.09
N SER A 65 -3.69 -3.38 3.89
CA SER A 65 -5.04 -3.94 3.69
C SER A 65 -5.92 -3.74 4.92
N VAL A 66 -5.37 -3.91 6.12
CA VAL A 66 -6.13 -3.66 7.35
C VAL A 66 -6.46 -2.17 7.50
N LEU A 67 -5.53 -1.28 7.18
CA LEU A 67 -5.80 0.17 7.22
C LEU A 67 -6.90 0.57 6.23
N ASP A 68 -6.84 0.02 5.02
CA ASP A 68 -7.86 0.19 3.99
C ASP A 68 -9.23 -0.31 4.46
N ASP A 69 -9.27 -1.47 5.09
CA ASP A 69 -10.50 -2.04 5.65
C ASP A 69 -11.10 -1.12 6.72
N TYR A 70 -10.28 -0.53 7.60
CA TYR A 70 -10.75 0.45 8.59
C TYR A 70 -11.33 1.72 7.94
N TYR A 71 -10.73 2.21 6.86
CA TYR A 71 -11.29 3.30 6.06
C TYR A 71 -12.62 2.90 5.41
N LYS A 72 -12.79 1.64 5.02
CA LYS A 72 -14.03 1.09 4.43
C LYS A 72 -15.08 0.66 5.47
N ALA A 73 -14.93 1.06 6.73
CA ALA A 73 -15.77 0.64 7.86
C ALA A 73 -15.83 -0.88 8.07
N ARG A 74 -14.76 -1.60 7.71
CA ARG A 74 -14.56 -3.03 7.99
C ARG A 74 -13.53 -3.17 9.10
N ASN A 75 -13.96 -2.96 10.35
CA ASN A 75 -13.01 -3.02 11.47
C ASN A 75 -12.59 -4.48 11.72
N THR A 76 -11.37 -4.86 11.36
CA THR A 76 -10.82 -6.24 11.41
C THR A 76 -11.13 -6.97 12.72
N ASN A 77 -10.86 -6.32 13.86
CA ASN A 77 -11.16 -6.94 15.17
C ASN A 77 -12.65 -7.21 15.41
N ILE A 78 -13.54 -6.38 14.85
CA ILE A 78 -14.99 -6.59 14.95
C ILE A 78 -15.42 -7.70 13.98
N MET A 79 -14.78 -7.78 12.81
CA MET A 79 -15.13 -8.69 11.71
C MET A 79 -14.51 -10.09 11.81
N ASP A 80 -13.42 -10.26 12.55
CA ASP A 80 -12.71 -11.55 12.62
C ASP A 80 -12.82 -12.23 13.99
N ASN A 81 -13.12 -11.47 15.05
CA ASN A 81 -13.17 -12.04 16.39
C ASN A 81 -14.35 -13.01 16.55
N ARG A 82 -14.08 -14.17 17.13
CA ARG A 82 -15.06 -15.20 17.44
C ARG A 82 -15.80 -14.88 18.75
N ARG A 83 -16.61 -13.82 18.72
CA ARG A 83 -17.47 -13.43 19.85
C ARG A 83 -18.70 -14.31 20.02
N ARG A 84 -19.18 -14.94 18.93
CA ARG A 84 -20.35 -15.82 18.97
C ARG A 84 -20.02 -17.08 19.79
N ARG A 85 -20.72 -17.24 20.92
CA ARG A 85 -20.58 -18.42 21.81
C ARG A 85 -21.23 -19.68 21.23
N GLU A 86 -22.38 -19.55 20.58
CA GLU A 86 -23.17 -20.68 20.04
C GLU A 86 -23.47 -20.45 18.56
N LYS A 87 -23.29 -21.46 17.70
CA LYS A 87 -23.45 -21.35 16.24
C LYS A 87 -24.83 -20.85 15.80
N GLU A 88 -25.88 -21.25 16.51
CA GLU A 88 -27.28 -20.98 16.16
C GLU A 88 -27.76 -19.57 16.56
N LYS A 89 -26.94 -18.80 17.29
CA LYS A 89 -27.29 -17.43 17.70
C LYS A 89 -26.86 -16.41 16.65
N ALA A 90 -27.69 -15.37 16.51
CA ALA A 90 -27.39 -14.23 15.67
C ALA A 90 -26.09 -13.54 16.10
N ASP A 91 -25.32 -13.06 15.12
CA ASP A 91 -24.03 -12.38 15.33
C ASP A 91 -24.09 -11.01 14.65
N HIS A 92 -24.70 -10.08 15.37
CA HIS A 92 -24.76 -8.69 14.95
C HIS A 92 -23.45 -7.98 15.28
N ARG A 93 -22.82 -7.40 14.26
CA ARG A 93 -21.53 -6.71 14.37
C ARG A 93 -21.70 -5.25 13.97
N SER A 94 -21.45 -4.36 14.94
CA SER A 94 -21.54 -2.93 14.71
C SER A 94 -20.15 -2.39 14.39
N ALA A 95 -19.86 -2.22 13.10
CA ALA A 95 -18.66 -1.55 12.65
C ALA A 95 -18.86 -0.02 12.66
N HIS A 96 -17.76 0.74 12.79
CA HIS A 96 -17.78 2.20 12.79
C HIS A 96 -16.92 2.75 11.66
N ASN A 97 -17.33 3.90 11.13
CA ASN A 97 -16.68 4.54 9.98
C ASN A 97 -15.72 5.68 10.38
N PHE A 98 -15.16 5.64 11.59
CA PHE A 98 -14.28 6.72 12.08
C PHE A 98 -13.06 6.95 11.18
N GLY A 99 -12.47 5.90 10.61
CA GLY A 99 -11.35 6.03 9.67
C GLY A 99 -11.69 6.95 8.50
N LYS A 100 -12.81 6.67 7.80
CA LYS A 100 -13.26 7.53 6.70
C LYS A 100 -13.55 8.96 7.13
N VAL A 101 -14.27 9.14 8.25
CA VAL A 101 -14.64 10.48 8.71
C VAL A 101 -13.41 11.34 8.97
N LEU A 102 -12.38 10.78 9.61
CA LEU A 102 -11.13 11.49 9.89
C LEU A 102 -10.36 11.80 8.60
N CYS A 103 -10.12 10.80 7.74
CA CYS A 103 -9.39 11.02 6.49
C CYS A 103 -10.12 11.99 5.56
N THR A 104 -11.44 11.87 5.40
CA THR A 104 -12.23 12.81 4.56
C THR A 104 -12.18 14.24 5.10
N PHE A 105 -12.19 14.40 6.43
CA PHE A 105 -12.04 15.72 7.04
C PHE A 105 -10.65 16.31 6.78
N ASP A 106 -9.59 15.52 6.99
CA ASP A 106 -8.21 16.00 6.82
C ASP A 106 -7.88 16.33 5.36
N VAL A 107 -8.27 15.47 4.42
CA VAL A 107 -8.17 15.76 2.97
C VAL A 107 -8.93 17.03 2.62
N GLY A 108 -10.20 17.14 3.00
CA GLY A 108 -11.01 18.33 2.69
C GLY A 108 -10.45 19.63 3.30
N TYR A 109 -9.76 19.54 4.45
CA TYR A 109 -9.11 20.68 5.06
C TYR A 109 -7.83 21.11 4.34
N ASN A 110 -6.97 20.15 3.98
CA ASN A 110 -5.65 20.43 3.41
C ASN A 110 -5.68 20.66 1.89
N THR A 111 -6.53 19.94 1.16
CA THR A 111 -6.61 20.02 -0.31
C THR A 111 -7.90 20.67 -0.82
N GLY A 112 -8.81 21.07 0.09
CA GLY A 112 -10.07 21.73 -0.30
C GLY A 112 -9.88 23.07 -1.01
N ASN A 113 -8.75 23.73 -0.78
CA ASN A 113 -8.27 24.82 -1.63
C ASN A 113 -7.06 24.31 -2.43
N PRO A 114 -7.12 24.35 -3.78
CA PRO A 114 -6.02 24.00 -4.65
C PRO A 114 -4.68 24.62 -4.27
N ILE A 115 -3.61 23.83 -4.37
CA ILE A 115 -2.23 24.29 -4.17
C ILE A 115 -1.84 25.10 -5.41
N LYS A 116 -1.51 26.39 -5.20
CA LYS A 116 -1.15 27.30 -6.29
C LYS A 116 0.36 27.36 -6.47
N VAL A 117 0.81 27.07 -7.68
CA VAL A 117 2.20 27.30 -8.11
C VAL A 117 2.26 28.62 -8.87
N GLN A 118 3.19 29.51 -8.48
CA GLN A 118 3.40 30.80 -9.12
C GLN A 118 4.88 30.94 -9.48
N ILE A 119 5.13 31.20 -10.76
CA ILE A 119 6.47 31.43 -11.32
C ILE A 119 6.49 32.81 -11.99
N GLU A 120 7.64 33.48 -11.96
CA GLU A 120 7.79 34.84 -12.49
C GLU A 120 7.66 34.89 -14.02
N ASP A 121 8.15 33.87 -14.73
CA ASP A 121 8.06 33.78 -16.18
C ASP A 121 6.63 33.41 -16.62
N THR A 122 6.00 34.29 -17.38
CA THR A 122 4.62 34.13 -17.84
C THR A 122 4.44 33.00 -18.84
N ASN A 123 5.47 32.65 -19.62
CA ASN A 123 5.39 31.53 -20.56
C ASN A 123 5.47 30.20 -19.81
N GLN A 124 6.43 30.06 -18.88
CA GLN A 124 6.55 28.87 -18.04
C GLN A 124 5.32 28.67 -17.14
N GLN A 125 4.74 29.76 -16.63
CA GLN A 125 3.50 29.71 -15.85
C GLN A 125 2.35 29.08 -16.66
N LYS A 126 2.22 29.44 -17.95
CA LYS A 126 1.19 28.86 -18.82
C LYS A 126 1.40 27.37 -19.08
N GLU A 127 2.65 26.95 -19.30
CA GLU A 127 3.00 25.54 -19.50
C GLU A 127 2.61 24.70 -18.27
N ILE A 128 2.85 25.22 -17.06
CA ILE A 128 2.46 24.53 -15.82
C ILE A 128 0.95 24.54 -15.60
N GLU A 129 0.26 25.63 -15.93
CA GLU A 129 -1.20 25.68 -15.85
C GLU A 129 -1.85 24.68 -16.82
N GLU A 130 -1.29 24.53 -18.03
CA GLU A 130 -1.71 23.54 -19.00
C GLU A 130 -1.43 22.12 -18.52
N PHE A 131 -0.22 21.84 -18.03
CA PHE A 131 0.13 20.56 -17.41
C PHE A 131 -0.82 20.20 -16.26
N ASN A 132 -1.09 21.16 -15.37
CA ASN A 132 -1.97 20.97 -14.22
C ASN A 132 -3.41 20.67 -14.62
N THR A 133 -3.89 21.35 -15.67
CA THR A 133 -5.25 21.15 -16.18
C THR A 133 -5.38 19.80 -16.86
N ASN A 134 -4.39 19.40 -17.66
CA ASN A 134 -4.41 18.13 -18.40
C ASN A 134 -4.33 16.91 -17.47
N ASN A 135 -3.66 17.06 -16.32
CA ASN A 135 -3.46 15.99 -15.34
C ASN A 135 -4.41 16.03 -14.13
N ASP A 136 -5.35 16.97 -14.08
CA ASP A 136 -6.22 17.20 -12.91
C ASP A 136 -5.43 17.20 -11.58
N ILE A 137 -4.35 18.00 -11.52
CA ILE A 137 -3.39 17.99 -10.40
C ILE A 137 -4.07 18.31 -9.06
N ASP A 138 -5.13 19.12 -9.06
CA ASP A 138 -5.90 19.40 -7.85
C ASP A 138 -6.60 18.14 -7.31
N GLY A 139 -7.19 17.35 -8.22
CA GLY A 139 -7.75 16.03 -7.91
C GLY A 139 -6.69 15.05 -7.43
N LEU A 140 -5.59 14.92 -8.18
CA LEU A 140 -4.47 14.03 -7.84
C LEU A 140 -3.88 14.36 -6.46
N ASN A 141 -3.69 15.64 -6.13
CA ASN A 141 -3.22 16.07 -4.81
C ASN A 141 -4.15 15.59 -3.69
N ALA A 142 -5.46 15.63 -3.90
CA ALA A 142 -6.43 15.13 -2.93
C ALA A 142 -6.37 13.59 -2.78
N GLU A 143 -6.13 12.86 -3.87
CA GLU A 143 -5.96 11.41 -3.84
C GLU A 143 -4.65 11.00 -3.14
N LEU A 144 -3.54 11.68 -3.43
CA LEU A 144 -2.26 11.49 -2.75
C LEU A 144 -2.38 11.76 -1.25
N TRP A 145 -3.07 12.84 -0.87
CA TRP A 145 -3.32 13.14 0.54
C TRP A 145 -4.16 12.06 1.22
N LEU A 146 -5.18 11.56 0.53
CA LEU A 146 -6.02 10.48 1.05
C LEU A 146 -5.22 9.18 1.25
N ASP A 147 -4.36 8.82 0.30
CA ASP A 147 -3.50 7.65 0.44
C ASP A 147 -2.47 7.83 1.57
N MET A 148 -1.91 9.04 1.73
CA MET A 148 -1.07 9.38 2.86
C MET A 148 -1.80 9.20 4.19
N ASP A 149 -3.04 9.68 4.32
CA ASP A 149 -3.86 9.55 5.53
C ASP A 149 -4.23 8.10 5.85
N LYS A 150 -4.60 7.32 4.83
CA LYS A 150 -4.98 5.92 5.01
C LYS A 150 -3.76 5.06 5.35
N TYR A 151 -2.67 5.21 4.61
CA TYR A 151 -1.59 4.24 4.55
C TYR A 151 -0.31 4.70 5.26
N GLY A 152 -0.18 6.00 5.49
CA GLY A 152 1.04 6.66 5.95
C GLY A 152 2.04 6.91 4.82
N ARG A 153 1.64 6.70 3.56
CA ARG A 153 2.45 6.88 2.35
C ARG A 153 1.56 6.96 1.12
N ALA A 154 2.02 7.69 0.13
CA ALA A 154 1.44 7.77 -1.20
C ALA A 154 2.57 7.93 -2.22
N TYR A 155 2.34 7.51 -3.45
CA TYR A 155 3.31 7.62 -4.53
C TYR A 155 2.58 8.10 -5.78
N GLU A 156 3.26 8.90 -6.58
CA GLU A 156 2.85 9.26 -7.93
C GLU A 156 3.86 8.71 -8.93
N ILE A 157 3.40 8.47 -10.15
CA ILE A 157 4.24 8.07 -11.27
C ILE A 157 4.05 9.07 -12.40
N ILE A 158 5.16 9.55 -12.94
CA ILE A 158 5.19 10.46 -14.09
C ILE A 158 5.65 9.62 -15.29
N TYR A 159 4.94 9.72 -16.40
CA TYR A 159 5.24 8.98 -17.62
C TYR A 159 4.77 9.76 -18.85
N ARG A 160 5.34 9.42 -20.01
CA ARG A 160 4.88 9.92 -21.30
C ARG A 160 4.07 8.86 -22.02
N ASP A 161 2.88 9.21 -22.50
CA ASP A 161 2.02 8.27 -23.23
C ASP A 161 2.25 8.37 -24.76
N SER A 162 1.59 7.50 -25.51
CA SER A 162 1.62 7.37 -26.97
C SER A 162 1.21 8.62 -27.75
N ASP A 163 0.61 9.61 -27.08
CA ASP A 163 0.25 10.91 -27.64
C ASP A 163 1.36 11.97 -27.46
N ASP A 164 2.51 11.59 -26.92
CA ASP A 164 3.66 12.46 -26.63
C ASP A 164 3.36 13.53 -25.55
N THR A 165 2.38 13.26 -24.69
CA THR A 165 2.01 14.10 -23.54
C THR A 165 2.53 13.50 -22.24
N ASP A 166 3.02 14.37 -21.34
CA ASP A 166 3.43 13.97 -19.99
C ASP A 166 2.22 13.87 -19.05
N TYR A 167 2.06 12.69 -18.47
CA TYR A 167 1.02 12.36 -17.51
C TYR A 167 1.60 12.09 -16.13
N VAL A 168 0.78 12.35 -15.10
CA VAL A 168 1.05 11.94 -13.74
C VAL A 168 -0.16 11.27 -13.11
N ASP A 169 0.07 10.11 -12.51
CA ASP A 169 -0.98 9.28 -11.93
C ASP A 169 -0.61 8.78 -10.54
N LEU A 170 -1.63 8.44 -9.75
CA LEU A 170 -1.47 7.80 -8.45
C LEU A 170 -0.90 6.38 -8.61
N ALA A 171 0.27 6.13 -8.02
CA ALA A 171 0.87 4.81 -7.99
C ALA A 171 0.40 4.01 -6.76
N ASN A 172 -0.21 2.86 -7.04
CA ASN A 172 -0.84 2.04 -6.02
C ASN A 172 0.17 1.50 -4.98
N VAL A 173 -0.01 1.88 -3.72
CA VAL A 173 0.86 1.50 -2.58
C VAL A 173 0.87 -0.01 -2.28
N PHE A 174 -0.09 -0.78 -2.79
CA PHE A 174 -0.15 -2.23 -2.62
C PHE A 174 0.82 -2.98 -3.54
N GLU A 175 1.34 -2.30 -4.55
CA GLU A 175 2.27 -2.85 -5.53
C GLU A 175 3.50 -1.94 -5.76
N THR A 176 3.63 -0.85 -4.99
CA THR A 176 4.70 0.16 -5.18
C THR A 176 5.42 0.44 -3.87
N PHE A 177 6.76 0.56 -3.92
CA PHE A 177 7.57 1.06 -2.82
C PHE A 177 8.85 1.75 -3.31
N VAL A 178 9.43 2.60 -2.46
CA VAL A 178 10.69 3.30 -2.73
C VAL A 178 11.82 2.73 -1.87
N VAL A 179 13.02 2.66 -2.44
CA VAL A 179 14.25 2.31 -1.74
C VAL A 179 15.11 3.55 -1.58
N TYR A 180 15.66 3.74 -0.39
CA TYR A 180 16.46 4.91 -0.04
C TYR A 180 17.93 4.57 0.14
N ASP A 181 18.80 5.56 0.06
CA ASP A 181 20.20 5.41 0.42
C ASP A 181 20.39 5.12 1.93
N THR A 182 21.60 4.69 2.28
CA THR A 182 22.01 4.49 3.68
C THR A 182 22.41 5.78 4.40
N THR A 183 22.37 6.93 3.72
CA THR A 183 22.81 8.19 4.33
C THR A 183 21.80 8.68 5.38
N VAL A 184 22.20 9.70 6.13
CA VAL A 184 21.32 10.36 7.11
C VAL A 184 20.15 11.05 6.40
N LYS A 185 20.37 11.58 5.19
CA LYS A 185 19.35 12.29 4.41
C LYS A 185 18.24 11.38 3.89
N ARG A 186 18.55 10.10 3.66
CA ARG A 186 17.59 9.11 3.12
C ARG A 186 17.11 9.53 1.73
N GLU A 187 18.03 9.79 0.81
CA GLU A 187 17.65 10.16 -0.55
C GLU A 187 17.09 8.95 -1.31
N PRO A 188 16.00 9.07 -2.08
CA PRO A 188 15.50 7.98 -2.92
C PRO A 188 16.55 7.56 -3.95
N ILE A 189 16.82 6.26 -4.07
CA ILE A 189 17.77 5.73 -5.06
C ILE A 189 17.07 5.03 -6.22
N LEU A 190 15.96 4.34 -5.96
CA LEU A 190 15.08 3.76 -6.95
C LEU A 190 13.68 3.49 -6.36
N ALA A 191 12.70 3.29 -7.23
CA ALA A 191 11.38 2.81 -6.87
C ALA A 191 11.09 1.48 -7.57
N VAL A 192 10.22 0.67 -6.97
CA VAL A 192 9.79 -0.62 -7.50
C VAL A 192 8.28 -0.63 -7.58
N ARG A 193 7.75 -1.02 -8.74
CA ARG A 193 6.33 -1.28 -8.96
C ARG A 193 6.16 -2.69 -9.52
N TYR A 194 5.20 -3.46 -9.03
CA TYR A 194 4.99 -4.84 -9.47
C TYR A 194 3.50 -5.15 -9.71
N PRO A 195 2.87 -4.57 -10.75
CA PRO A 195 1.46 -4.79 -11.01
C PRO A 195 1.13 -6.27 -11.25
N LYS A 196 -0.07 -6.66 -10.82
CA LYS A 196 -0.62 -7.98 -11.14
C LYS A 196 -1.04 -8.02 -12.61
N THR A 197 -0.55 -9.00 -13.35
CA THR A 197 -0.75 -9.08 -14.81
C THR A 197 -1.88 -10.01 -15.23
N ARG A 198 -2.23 -10.97 -14.37
CA ARG A 198 -3.23 -12.00 -14.69
C ARG A 198 -4.28 -12.10 -13.59
N PHE A 199 -5.53 -12.19 -14.02
CA PHE A 199 -6.60 -12.63 -13.13
C PHE A 199 -6.45 -14.14 -12.89
N ASN A 200 -6.27 -14.54 -11.63
CA ASN A 200 -6.26 -15.95 -11.24
C ASN A 200 -7.33 -16.20 -10.18
N LYS A 201 -8.04 -17.33 -10.31
CA LYS A 201 -9.02 -17.77 -9.31
C LYS A 201 -8.33 -18.26 -8.03
N ASP A 202 -7.11 -18.78 -8.17
CA ASP A 202 -6.29 -19.23 -7.05
C ASP A 202 -5.41 -18.06 -6.58
N ALA A 203 -5.65 -17.58 -5.35
CA ALA A 203 -4.91 -16.47 -4.76
C ALA A 203 -3.39 -16.73 -4.68
N ASP A 204 -2.98 -18.01 -4.66
CA ASP A 204 -1.57 -18.43 -4.50
C ASP A 204 -0.76 -18.43 -5.81
N LYS A 205 -1.41 -18.19 -6.96
CA LYS A 205 -0.76 -18.16 -8.29
C LYS A 205 -0.94 -16.80 -8.96
N GLN A 206 -0.61 -15.75 -8.20
CA GLN A 206 -0.60 -14.38 -8.71
C GLN A 206 0.68 -14.13 -9.49
N TYR A 207 0.50 -13.71 -10.76
CA TYR A 207 1.58 -13.26 -11.63
C TYR A 207 1.73 -11.75 -11.50
N ILE A 208 2.98 -11.30 -11.49
CA ILE A 208 3.37 -9.90 -11.37
C ILE A 208 4.39 -9.56 -12.45
N GLN A 209 4.44 -8.28 -12.83
CA GLN A 209 5.48 -7.71 -13.69
C GLN A 209 6.36 -6.77 -12.87
N PRO A 210 7.55 -7.17 -12.41
CA PRO A 210 8.44 -6.27 -11.68
C PRO A 210 9.00 -5.17 -12.61
N ILE A 211 8.83 -3.92 -12.21
CA ILE A 211 9.34 -2.74 -12.90
C ILE A 211 10.11 -1.90 -11.87
N VAL A 212 11.34 -1.52 -12.22
CA VAL A 212 12.22 -0.71 -11.38
C VAL A 212 12.46 0.63 -12.04
N TYR A 213 12.22 1.71 -11.32
CA TYR A 213 12.43 3.08 -11.77
C TYR A 213 13.68 3.63 -11.09
N THR A 214 14.69 3.96 -11.89
CA THR A 214 15.89 4.65 -11.43
C THR A 214 15.84 6.12 -11.86
N LYS A 215 16.87 6.90 -11.52
CA LYS A 215 17.01 8.28 -11.99
C LYS A 215 17.10 8.41 -13.51
N GLU A 216 17.63 7.41 -14.21
CA GLU A 216 18.01 7.52 -15.62
C GLU A 216 17.15 6.65 -16.55
N LYS A 217 16.55 5.59 -16.02
CA LYS A 217 15.79 4.62 -16.79
C LYS A 217 14.76 3.87 -15.94
N SER A 218 13.75 3.34 -16.61
CA SER A 218 12.93 2.24 -16.09
C SER A 218 13.49 0.90 -16.57
N ILE A 219 13.30 -0.15 -15.78
CA ILE A 219 13.78 -1.50 -16.05
C ILE A 219 12.62 -2.46 -15.82
N THR A 220 12.13 -3.09 -16.88
CA THR A 220 11.07 -4.09 -16.80
C THR A 220 11.66 -5.50 -16.85
N TYR A 221 11.39 -6.31 -15.83
CA TYR A 221 11.78 -7.73 -15.79
C TYR A 221 10.63 -8.60 -16.27
N ASP A 222 10.93 -9.80 -16.78
CA ASP A 222 9.90 -10.78 -17.17
C ASP A 222 8.85 -11.05 -16.08
N GLU A 223 7.64 -11.40 -16.53
CA GLU A 223 6.55 -11.76 -15.64
C GLU A 223 6.94 -12.97 -14.77
N THR A 224 6.66 -12.87 -13.46
CA THR A 224 7.04 -13.88 -12.48
C THR A 224 5.92 -14.13 -11.47
N THR A 225 6.08 -15.16 -10.64
CA THR A 225 5.10 -15.49 -9.60
C THR A 225 5.46 -14.86 -8.27
N LEU A 226 4.46 -14.39 -7.52
CA LEU A 226 4.69 -13.71 -6.24
C LEU A 226 5.27 -14.63 -5.15
N THR A 227 5.09 -15.94 -5.28
CA THR A 227 5.62 -16.96 -4.35
C THR A 227 7.08 -17.31 -4.63
N ALA A 228 7.49 -17.27 -5.89
CA ALA A 228 8.84 -17.52 -6.38
C ALA A 228 9.22 -16.44 -7.38
N ILE A 229 9.66 -15.30 -6.86
CA ILE A 229 10.04 -14.12 -7.64
C ILE A 229 11.43 -14.36 -8.23
N GLU A 230 11.52 -14.29 -9.55
CA GLU A 230 12.77 -14.37 -10.30
C GLU A 230 12.86 -13.18 -11.24
N LEU A 231 13.92 -12.37 -11.11
CA LEU A 231 14.14 -11.18 -11.93
C LEU A 231 15.02 -11.55 -13.13
N LYS A 232 14.41 -11.68 -14.30
CA LYS A 232 15.06 -12.15 -15.53
C LYS A 232 14.84 -11.18 -16.69
N ASN A 233 15.76 -11.23 -17.66
CA ASN A 233 15.70 -10.52 -18.94
C ASN A 233 15.34 -9.03 -18.81
N PRO A 234 16.11 -8.23 -18.06
CA PRO A 234 15.82 -6.81 -17.86
C PRO A 234 15.74 -6.08 -19.20
N GLN A 235 14.64 -5.37 -19.43
CA GLN A 235 14.43 -4.46 -20.54
C GLN A 235 14.55 -3.03 -20.03
N ASP A 236 15.56 -2.31 -20.50
CA ASP A 236 15.86 -0.95 -20.09
C ASP A 236 15.17 0.05 -21.03
N GLU A 237 14.43 1.00 -20.45
CA GLU A 237 13.84 2.13 -21.17
C GLU A 237 14.37 3.42 -20.52
N PRO A 238 15.25 4.19 -21.21
CA PRO A 238 15.77 5.44 -20.67
C PRO A 238 14.65 6.48 -20.52
N HIS A 239 14.76 7.34 -19.50
CA HIS A 239 13.91 8.52 -19.41
C HIS A 239 14.42 9.55 -20.42
N GLU A 240 13.58 9.91 -21.40
CA GLU A 240 13.92 10.93 -22.42
C GLU A 240 13.84 12.36 -21.87
#